data_AF-A0A1X1CV20-F1
#
_entry.id   AF-A0A1X1CV20-F1
#
_cell.length_a   1.000
_cell.length_b   1.000
_cell.length_c   1.000
_cell.angle_alpha   90.00
_cell.angle_beta   90.00
_cell.angle_gamma   90.00
#
_symmetry.space_group_name_H-M   'P 1'
#
loop_
_entity.id
_entity.type
_entity.pdbx_description
1 polymer ?
#
loop_
_entity_poly.entity_id
_entity_poly.type
_entity_poly.pdbx_seq_one_letter_code
_entity_poly.pdbx_strand_id
1 'polypeptide(L)'
;MTETVNLTIKIDPALKEHIKQLAADNQISMSQEIVNRLQASLHAVEQQDVDNLHTEEAVSEQLSASELKQVRALLKKGKKKK
;
A
#
# COMPACT_ATOMS: atom_id res chain seq x y z
N MET A 1 37.22 -0.02 0.04
CA MET A 1 37.31 0.20 -1.42
C MET A 1 35.91 0.54 -1.91
N THR A 2 35.51 1.81 -1.89
CA THR A 2 34.20 2.23 -2.42
C THR A 2 34.40 2.66 -3.86
N GLU A 3 34.20 1.74 -4.81
CA GLU A 3 34.11 2.09 -6.23
C GLU A 3 32.90 3.00 -6.43
N THR A 4 33.13 4.31 -6.48
CA THR A 4 32.10 5.29 -6.79
C THR A 4 31.98 5.40 -8.31
N VAL A 5 30.86 4.94 -8.87
CA VAL A 5 30.53 5.12 -10.28
C VAL A 5 29.96 6.52 -10.49
N ASN A 6 30.53 7.28 -11.42
CA ASN A 6 30.00 8.60 -11.80
C ASN A 6 28.87 8.44 -12.81
N LEU A 7 27.67 8.89 -12.46
CA LEU A 7 26.48 8.83 -13.31
C LEU A 7 26.04 10.25 -13.69
N THR A 8 25.98 10.53 -15.00
CA THR A 8 25.43 11.78 -15.52
C THR A 8 23.95 11.58 -15.87
N ILE A 9 23.05 12.19 -15.10
CA ILE A 9 21.60 12.10 -15.33
C ILE A 9 21.11 13.42 -15.92
N LYS A 10 20.32 13.36 -16.99
CA LYS A 10 19.54 14.51 -17.47
C LYS A 10 18.24 14.55 -16.68
N ILE A 11 18.01 15.63 -15.95
CA ILE A 11 16.87 15.80 -15.05
C ILE A 11 16.19 17.13 -15.41
N ASP A 12 14.86 17.17 -15.33
CA ASP A 12 14.11 18.41 -15.50
C ASP A 12 14.47 19.44 -14.41
N PRO A 13 14.46 20.75 -14.75
CA PRO A 13 14.85 21.80 -13.82
C PRO A 13 13.97 21.86 -12.56
N ALA A 14 12.68 21.52 -12.67
CA ALA A 14 11.76 21.44 -11.53
C ALA A 14 12.14 20.33 -10.54
N LEU A 15 12.56 19.18 -11.04
CA LEU A 15 13.04 18.07 -10.21
C LEU A 15 14.36 18.40 -9.52
N LYS A 16 15.26 19.11 -10.21
CA LYS A 16 16.51 19.59 -9.61
C LYS A 16 16.26 20.53 -8.42
N GLU A 17 15.32 21.45 -8.54
CA GLU A 17 14.92 22.35 -7.44
C GLU A 17 14.35 21.56 -6.25
N HIS A 18 13.44 20.62 -6.48
CA HIS A 18 12.89 19.77 -5.42
C HIS A 18 13.97 18.94 -4.71
N ILE A 19 14.89 18.30 -5.47
CA ILE A 19 15.99 17.53 -4.88
C ILE A 19 16.90 18.43 -4.06
N LYS A 20 17.14 19.66 -4.53
CA LYS A 20 17.95 20.64 -3.79
C LYS A 20 17.29 21.08 -2.49
N GLN A 21 15.97 21.28 -2.49
CA GLN A 21 15.21 21.59 -1.28
C GLN A 21 15.24 20.42 -0.29
N LEU A 22 14.94 19.20 -0.75
CA LEU A 22 15.01 18.00 0.09
C LEU A 22 16.41 17.76 0.66
N ALA A 23 17.46 17.96 -0.15
CA ALA A 23 18.83 17.86 0.30
C ALA A 23 19.16 18.91 1.39
N ALA A 24 18.63 20.13 1.27
CA ALA A 24 18.80 21.18 2.27
C ALA A 24 18.05 20.84 3.58
N ASP A 25 16.82 20.32 3.48
CA ASP A 25 16.00 19.92 4.63
C ASP A 25 16.64 18.74 5.39
N ASN A 26 17.15 17.76 4.64
CA ASN A 26 17.81 16.57 5.19
C ASN A 26 19.29 16.80 5.56
N GLN A 27 19.83 18.00 5.32
CA GLN A 27 21.25 18.36 5.51
C GLN A 27 22.24 17.39 4.83
N ILE A 28 21.86 16.84 3.68
CA ILE A 28 22.71 15.94 2.90
C ILE A 28 23.09 16.57 1.56
N SER A 29 24.12 16.01 0.92
CA SER A 29 24.50 16.46 -0.42
C SER A 29 23.44 16.07 -1.45
N MET A 30 23.31 16.87 -2.52
CA MET A 30 22.37 16.60 -3.62
C MET A 30 22.58 15.19 -4.21
N SER A 31 23.84 14.75 -4.33
CA SER A 31 24.17 13.39 -4.79
C SER A 31 23.72 12.31 -3.82
N GLN A 32 23.86 12.52 -2.51
CA GLN A 32 23.39 11.56 -1.50
C GLN A 32 21.87 11.46 -1.46
N GLU A 33 21.14 12.57 -1.57
CA GLU A 33 19.67 12.55 -1.65
C GLU A 33 19.22 11.75 -2.88
N ILE A 34 19.86 11.94 -4.04
CA ILE A 34 19.55 11.18 -5.25
C ILE A 34 19.79 9.68 -5.03
N VAL A 35 20.93 9.31 -4.44
CA VAL A 35 21.22 7.90 -4.13
C VAL A 35 20.22 7.33 -3.15
N ASN A 36 19.89 8.05 -2.08
CA ASN A 36 18.95 7.60 -1.06
C ASN A 36 17.54 7.43 -1.64
N ARG A 37 17.08 8.36 -2.48
CA ARG A 37 15.78 8.28 -3.16
C ARG A 37 15.74 7.15 -4.17
N LEU A 38 16.83 6.92 -4.90
CA LEU A 38 16.93 5.85 -5.88
C LEU A 38 17.01 4.48 -5.20
N GLN A 39 17.77 4.39 -4.11
CA GLN A 39 17.83 3.23 -3.23
C GLN A 39 16.45 2.95 -2.61
N ALA A 40 15.78 3.95 -2.06
CA ALA A 40 14.42 3.83 -1.55
C ALA A 40 13.44 3.41 -2.65
N SER A 41 13.56 3.92 -3.87
CA SER A 41 12.71 3.51 -5.00
C SER A 41 12.96 2.07 -5.45
N LEU A 42 14.20 1.58 -5.35
CA LEU A 42 14.54 0.19 -5.64
C LEU A 42 14.06 -0.75 -4.53
N HIS A 43 14.19 -0.35 -3.26
CA HIS A 43 13.71 -1.13 -2.12
C HIS A 43 12.18 -1.09 -1.96
N ALA A 44 11.52 0.02 -2.32
CA ALA A 44 10.07 0.19 -2.22
C ALA A 44 9.26 -0.66 -3.23
N VAL A 45 9.92 -1.42 -4.10
CA VAL A 45 9.24 -2.43 -4.94
C VAL A 45 8.85 -3.66 -4.11
N GLU A 46 9.47 -3.89 -2.96
CA GLU A 46 9.01 -4.90 -2.00
C GLU A 46 8.21 -4.20 -0.89
N GLN A 47 6.92 -4.55 -0.81
CA GLN A 47 6.00 -4.16 0.26
C GLN A 47 5.46 -2.72 0.17
N GLN A 48 4.61 -2.49 -0.82
CA GLN A 48 3.28 -2.03 -0.41
C GLN A 48 2.62 -3.24 0.24
N ASP A 49 2.84 -3.38 1.56
CA ASP A 49 1.85 -3.97 2.44
C ASP A 49 0.58 -3.16 2.16
N VAL A 50 -0.20 -3.66 1.20
CA VAL A 50 -1.60 -3.30 1.06
C VAL A 50 -2.13 -3.42 2.48
N ASP A 51 -2.62 -2.31 3.03
CA ASP A 51 -3.34 -2.29 4.29
C ASP A 51 -4.48 -3.31 4.15
N ASN A 52 -4.17 -4.56 4.50
CA ASN A 52 -5.14 -5.60 4.76
C ASN A 52 -5.72 -5.19 6.10
N LEU A 53 -6.51 -4.12 6.07
CA LEU A 53 -7.48 -3.77 7.07
C LEU A 53 -8.11 -5.10 7.43
N HIS A 54 -7.78 -5.62 8.61
CA HIS A 54 -8.06 -6.98 9.06
C HIS A 54 -9.58 -7.14 9.22
N THR A 55 -10.26 -7.18 8.09
CA THR A 55 -11.61 -7.60 7.87
C THR A 55 -11.46 -8.83 7.00
N GLU A 56 -10.83 -9.85 7.59
CA GLU A 56 -11.13 -11.21 7.17
C GLU A 56 -12.65 -11.32 7.31
N GLU A 57 -13.36 -11.35 6.18
CA GLU A 57 -14.70 -11.92 6.17
C GLU A 57 -14.45 -13.36 6.60
N ALA A 58 -14.66 -13.65 7.89
CA ALA A 58 -14.66 -14.99 8.40
C ALA A 58 -15.50 -15.78 7.41
N VAL A 59 -14.91 -16.77 6.74
CA VAL A 59 -15.61 -17.67 5.84
C VAL A 59 -16.71 -18.28 6.69
N SER A 60 -17.88 -17.64 6.67
CA SER A 60 -18.98 -18.02 7.51
C SER A 60 -19.37 -19.39 7.00
N GLU A 61 -19.13 -20.40 7.84
CA GLU A 61 -19.53 -21.77 7.58
C GLU A 61 -20.93 -21.73 6.96
N GLN A 62 -21.07 -22.31 5.77
CA GLN A 62 -22.34 -22.35 5.07
C GLN A 62 -23.39 -22.85 6.05
N LEU A 63 -24.39 -22.00 6.35
CA LEU A 63 -25.45 -22.30 7.31
C LEU A 63 -25.93 -23.73 7.13
N SER A 64 -25.93 -24.52 8.22
CA SER A 64 -26.34 -25.92 8.16
C SER A 64 -27.79 -26.01 7.65
N ALA A 65 -28.17 -27.15 7.07
CA ALA A 65 -29.50 -27.34 6.51
C ALA A 65 -30.64 -27.03 7.52
N SER A 66 -30.36 -27.23 8.80
CA SER A 66 -31.24 -26.89 9.93
C SER A 66 -31.43 -25.38 10.09
N GLU A 67 -30.33 -24.61 10.03
CA GLU A 67 -30.34 -23.15 10.14
C GLU A 67 -30.99 -22.51 8.92
N LEU A 68 -30.71 -23.01 7.71
CA LEU A 68 -31.40 -22.59 6.49
C LEU A 68 -32.92 -22.81 6.57
N LYS A 69 -33.35 -23.93 7.17
CA LYS A 69 -34.78 -24.21 7.37
C LYS A 69 -35.41 -23.25 8.37
N GLN A 70 -34.69 -22.89 9.43
CA GLN A 70 -35.12 -21.93 10.43
C GLN A 70 -35.21 -20.51 9.85
N VAL A 71 -34.21 -20.08 9.09
CA VAL A 71 -34.20 -18.81 8.35
C VAL A 71 -35.39 -18.73 7.39
N ARG A 72 -35.65 -19.78 6.59
CA ARG A 72 -36.83 -19.84 5.71
C ARG A 72 -38.14 -19.76 6.48
N ALA A 73 -38.25 -20.41 7.63
CA ALA A 73 -39.45 -20.37 8.45
C ALA A 73 -39.72 -18.96 9.03
N LEU A 74 -38.67 -18.27 9.49
CA LEU A 74 -38.75 -16.90 9.99
C LEU A 74 -39.13 -15.91 8.88
N LEU A 75 -38.51 -16.01 7.70
CA LEU A 75 -38.87 -15.19 6.54
C LEU A 75 -40.30 -15.45 6.06
N LYS A 76 -40.76 -16.70 6.10
CA LYS A 76 -42.14 -17.05 5.72
C LYS A 76 -43.16 -16.52 6.74
N LYS A 77 -42.82 -16.46 8.03
CA LYS A 77 -43.63 -15.80 9.06
C LYS A 77 -43.64 -14.28 8.87
N GLY A 78 -42.50 -13.67 8.54
CA GLY A 78 -42.39 -12.22 8.30
C GLY A 78 -43.18 -11.73 7.08
N LYS A 79 -43.37 -12.57 6.05
CA LYS A 79 -44.20 -12.25 4.87
C LYS A 79 -45.71 -12.26 5.14
N LYS A 80 -46.18 -12.67 6.33
CA LYS A 80 -47.58 -12.51 6.77
C LYS A 80 -47.75 -11.23 7.59
N LYS A 81 -47.42 -10.08 7.00
CA LYS A 81 -48.04 -8.80 7.33
C LYS A 81 -48.45 -8.15 6.02
N LYS A 82 -49.68 -8.47 5.61
CA LYS A 82 -50.52 -7.69 4.73
C LYS A 82 -51.90 -7.70 5.35
#